data_AF-A0A6I8UI93-F1
#
_entry.id   AF-A0A6I8UI93-F1
#
_cell.length_a   1.000
_cell.length_b   1.000
_cell.length_c   1.000
_cell.angle_alpha   90.00
_cell.angle_beta   90.00
_cell.angle_gamma   90.00
#
_symmetry.space_group_name_H-M   'P 1'
#
loop_
_entity.id
_entity.type
_entity.pdbx_description
1 polymer ?
#
loop_
_entity_poly.entity_id
_entity_poly.type
_entity_poly.pdbx_seq_one_letter_code
_entity_poly.pdbx_strand_id
1 'polypeptide(L)'
;MVRNTISVSQTLTSATGGIGIGRLAITKKLVLWSVLILQVGFIGCIWLLQMNYSSQDQQQGLDQSHNRVNFVKSGGAETADRSQSQSLGTHCPRQHENVNRYDRDFYQMKPDRLNDTQIQADYNVPAYVEMEMGPAAALWCYREGTINESQHINDVDYLMAPPQCKCASGWHGRDCGQPEIIWRALMTHSRASRRGGGTAPLQLSEASSSSLHRLFYMVDLGAWEHISLELLELQLRALLEVVDYFLIYYVSNGSKERSLDSLLGGKASYVLFRCTSAGNCSSAAAYAHFRRQLWSLCGVQMEAKDLLLHGDSRTVYAPAALKFLKYYAKDVLPLRFRLKYNVYGFYWQHPKRTLLNGVISSLGHLRGAQLDPHLLQRQASNTLGDLNHYGGWSCEMCLPPEQIVLLLQQHPSHKLPVKLPNDTRNAHIDATYMQQLMANGYHIDGSTQLLRLRQQSEKYYAPDEALLHSSQFGQLLVNLYDVDIFEDIQED
;
A
#
# COMPACT_ATOMS: atom_id res chain seq x y z
N MET A 1 -6.80 -78.06 28.17
CA MET A 1 -7.93 -79.01 28.05
C MET A 1 -8.81 -78.45 26.93
N VAL A 2 -9.02 -79.06 25.76
CA VAL A 2 -9.13 -80.48 25.38
C VAL A 2 -8.61 -80.69 23.94
N ARG A 3 -7.69 -81.66 23.81
CA ARG A 3 -7.35 -82.62 22.72
C ARG A 3 -7.91 -82.40 21.31
N ASN A 4 -7.10 -82.22 20.27
CA ASN A 4 -6.29 -83.22 19.50
C ASN A 4 -7.03 -84.51 19.09
N THR A 5 -7.15 -84.73 17.77
CA THR A 5 -6.91 -86.04 17.14
C THR A 5 -6.14 -85.87 15.83
N ILE A 6 -5.15 -86.75 15.65
CA ILE A 6 -4.18 -86.87 14.55
C ILE A 6 -4.48 -88.19 13.83
N SER A 7 -4.36 -88.22 12.50
CA SER A 7 -3.77 -89.33 11.71
C SER A 7 -3.70 -88.88 10.23
N VAL A 8 -2.51 -88.69 9.64
CA VAL A 8 -1.62 -89.71 9.00
C VAL A 8 -2.28 -90.31 7.75
N SER A 9 -1.68 -90.49 6.57
CA SER A 9 -0.48 -90.04 5.85
C SER A 9 -0.61 -90.64 4.44
N GLN A 10 -0.12 -89.91 3.42
CA GLN A 10 0.53 -90.37 2.18
C GLN A 10 -0.15 -91.37 1.21
N THR A 11 -0.31 -90.95 -0.05
CA THR A 11 0.35 -91.48 -1.28
C THR A 11 -0.20 -90.75 -2.53
N LEU A 12 0.62 -89.93 -3.20
CA LEU A 12 1.26 -90.15 -4.52
C LEU A 12 0.31 -90.44 -5.70
N THR A 13 0.20 -89.50 -6.66
CA THR A 13 0.73 -89.65 -8.04
C THR A 13 0.50 -88.37 -8.89
N SER A 14 1.61 -87.84 -9.44
CA SER A 14 1.86 -87.19 -10.76
C SER A 14 0.83 -86.25 -11.41
N ALA A 15 1.17 -85.24 -12.23
CA ALA A 15 2.34 -84.41 -12.53
C ALA A 15 1.90 -83.52 -13.72
N THR A 16 2.25 -82.22 -13.70
CA THR A 16 2.67 -81.30 -14.80
C THR A 16 2.02 -81.39 -16.20
N GLY A 17 1.69 -80.32 -16.94
CA GLY A 17 2.02 -78.88 -16.91
C GLY A 17 1.05 -78.15 -17.86
N GLY A 18 0.81 -76.83 -17.77
CA GLY A 18 1.73 -75.75 -18.10
C GLY A 18 1.38 -75.19 -19.48
N ILE A 19 0.75 -73.99 -19.54
CA ILE A 19 0.78 -72.97 -20.62
C ILE A 19 -0.20 -71.85 -20.21
N GLY A 20 0.28 -70.61 -20.06
CA GLY A 20 -0.61 -69.46 -19.79
C GLY A 20 0.00 -68.13 -19.34
N ILE A 21 1.29 -67.85 -19.56
CA ILE A 21 1.94 -66.59 -19.09
C ILE A 21 2.08 -65.53 -20.20
N GLY A 22 1.60 -65.79 -21.43
CA GLY A 22 1.84 -64.94 -22.60
C GLY A 22 0.96 -63.68 -22.76
N ARG A 23 -0.16 -63.52 -22.04
CA ARG A 23 -1.15 -62.45 -22.35
C ARG A 23 -1.10 -61.21 -21.45
N LEU A 24 -0.46 -61.25 -20.27
CA LEU A 24 -0.50 -60.11 -19.32
C LEU A 24 0.63 -59.09 -19.51
N ALA A 25 1.73 -59.46 -20.16
CA ALA A 25 2.89 -58.56 -20.33
C ALA A 25 2.74 -57.59 -21.51
N ILE A 26 1.93 -57.94 -22.51
CA ILE A 26 1.74 -57.15 -23.73
C ILE A 26 0.86 -55.92 -23.47
N THR A 27 -0.13 -56.03 -22.57
CA THR A 27 -1.04 -54.93 -22.23
C THR A 27 -0.35 -53.83 -21.42
N LYS A 28 0.55 -54.17 -20.50
CA LYS A 28 1.32 -53.17 -19.75
C LYS A 28 2.27 -52.36 -20.63
N LYS A 29 2.91 -52.98 -21.63
CA LYS A 29 3.76 -52.25 -22.57
C LYS A 29 2.94 -51.29 -23.43
N LEU A 30 1.80 -51.71 -23.97
CA LEU A 30 0.94 -50.84 -24.78
C LEU A 30 0.44 -49.60 -24.02
N VAL A 31 0.05 -49.75 -22.75
CA VAL A 31 -0.38 -48.63 -21.91
C VAL A 31 0.78 -47.64 -21.68
N LEU A 32 1.99 -48.15 -21.41
CA LEU A 32 3.16 -47.31 -21.18
C LEU A 32 3.58 -46.53 -22.43
N TRP A 33 3.49 -47.15 -23.61
CA TRP A 33 3.70 -46.47 -24.89
C TRP A 33 2.62 -45.43 -25.18
N SER A 34 1.36 -45.66 -24.81
CA SER A 34 0.30 -44.66 -24.99
C SER A 34 0.50 -43.42 -24.12
N VAL A 35 0.97 -43.58 -22.88
CA VAL A 35 1.24 -42.44 -21.97
C VAL A 35 2.42 -41.62 -22.49
N LEU A 36 3.47 -42.28 -22.99
CA LEU A 36 4.65 -41.61 -23.51
C LEU A 36 4.36 -40.80 -24.78
N ILE A 37 3.53 -41.33 -25.68
CA ILE A 37 3.06 -40.60 -26.88
C ILE A 37 2.24 -39.37 -26.48
N LEU A 38 1.40 -39.49 -25.46
CA LEU A 38 0.57 -38.38 -24.97
C LEU A 38 1.42 -37.27 -24.34
N GLN A 39 2.46 -37.64 -23.57
CA GLN A 39 3.41 -36.69 -22.99
C GLN A 39 4.23 -35.95 -24.06
N VAL A 40 4.73 -36.65 -25.09
CA VAL A 40 5.46 -36.03 -26.20
C VAL A 40 4.54 -35.12 -27.02
N GLY A 41 3.30 -35.53 -27.24
CA GLY A 41 2.29 -34.69 -27.90
C GLY A 41 2.00 -33.40 -27.13
N PHE A 42 1.90 -33.46 -25.80
CA PHE A 42 1.66 -32.28 -24.96
C PHE A 42 2.83 -31.29 -25.00
N ILE A 43 4.07 -31.80 -24.95
CA ILE A 43 5.28 -30.97 -25.08
C ILE A 43 5.35 -30.33 -26.48
N GLY A 44 5.02 -31.08 -27.53
CA GLY A 44 4.95 -30.57 -28.90
C GLY A 44 3.92 -29.46 -29.08
N CYS A 45 2.74 -29.59 -28.47
CA CYS A 45 1.70 -28.55 -28.51
C CYS A 45 2.12 -27.26 -27.78
N ILE A 46 2.80 -27.38 -26.63
CA ILE A 46 3.35 -26.21 -25.92
C ILE A 46 4.42 -25.51 -26.77
N TRP A 47 5.27 -26.28 -27.45
CA TRP A 47 6.31 -25.72 -28.32
C TRP A 47 5.72 -25.02 -29.55
N LEU A 48 4.65 -25.57 -30.15
CA LEU A 48 3.93 -24.93 -31.25
C LEU A 48 3.20 -23.64 -30.82
N LEU A 49 2.63 -23.62 -29.60
CA LEU A 49 2.02 -22.41 -29.05
C LEU A 49 3.06 -21.30 -28.78
N GLN A 50 4.25 -21.66 -28.30
CA GLN A 50 5.35 -20.69 -28.10
C GLN A 50 5.91 -20.15 -29.43
N MET A 51 6.01 -20.98 -30.48
CA MET A 51 6.43 -20.52 -31.80
C MET A 51 5.42 -19.55 -32.44
N ASN A 52 4.12 -19.80 -32.27
CA ASN A 52 3.09 -18.91 -32.81
C ASN A 52 3.06 -17.54 -32.11
N TYR A 53 3.33 -17.51 -30.79
CA TYR A 53 3.49 -16.25 -30.04
C TYR A 53 4.70 -15.44 -30.52
N SER A 54 5.84 -16.09 -30.80
CA SER A 54 7.05 -15.40 -31.27
C SER A 54 6.91 -14.77 -32.67
N SER A 55 5.97 -15.25 -33.48
CA SER A 55 5.70 -14.73 -34.83
C SER A 55 4.79 -13.50 -34.80
N GLN A 56 4.01 -13.31 -33.73
CA GLN A 56 3.02 -12.23 -33.62
C GLN A 56 3.64 -10.91 -33.09
N ASP A 57 4.73 -10.99 -32.31
CA ASP A 57 5.49 -9.81 -31.85
C ASP A 57 6.38 -9.18 -32.95
N GLN A 58 6.66 -9.89 -34.05
CA GLN A 58 7.50 -9.38 -35.15
C GLN A 58 6.71 -8.66 -36.26
N GLN A 59 5.38 -8.62 -36.17
CA GLN A 59 4.50 -8.12 -37.24
C GLN A 59 3.66 -6.88 -36.87
N GLN A 60 3.87 -6.30 -35.68
CA GLN A 60 3.29 -5.00 -35.28
C GLN A 60 4.32 -3.83 -35.25
N GLY A 61 5.56 -4.05 -35.69
CA GLY A 61 6.63 -3.04 -35.64
C GLY A 61 7.09 -2.47 -37.00
N LEU A 62 6.48 -2.83 -38.12
CA LEU A 62 6.98 -2.50 -39.46
C LEU A 62 5.84 -2.14 -40.42
N ASP A 63 5.13 -1.05 -40.12
CA ASP A 63 4.37 -0.31 -41.13
C ASP A 63 4.19 1.15 -40.67
N GLN A 64 5.21 1.97 -40.87
CA GLN A 64 5.05 3.39 -41.25
C GLN A 64 6.38 4.06 -41.62
N SER A 65 6.48 4.37 -42.92
CA SER A 65 7.24 5.47 -43.53
C SER A 65 8.76 5.35 -43.64
N HIS A 66 9.20 4.71 -44.72
CA HIS A 66 10.33 5.21 -45.49
C HIS A 66 9.96 6.57 -46.10
N ASN A 67 10.57 7.66 -45.63
CA ASN A 67 10.79 8.84 -46.44
C ASN A 67 12.23 9.34 -46.24
N ARG A 68 13.00 9.25 -47.34
CA ARG A 68 14.34 9.79 -47.51
C ARG A 68 14.34 11.30 -47.21
N VAL A 69 15.32 11.77 -46.46
CA VAL A 69 15.68 13.20 -46.47
C VAL A 69 17.18 13.34 -46.69
N ASN A 70 17.49 14.19 -47.68
CA ASN A 70 18.81 14.50 -48.21
C ASN A 70 19.69 15.23 -47.19
N PHE A 71 21.00 14.94 -47.24
CA PHE A 71 22.02 15.77 -46.61
C PHE A 71 22.14 17.10 -47.36
N VAL A 72 21.78 18.21 -46.71
CA VAL A 72 22.24 19.54 -47.09
C VAL A 72 22.82 20.22 -45.87
N LYS A 73 24.10 20.55 -45.97
CA LYS A 73 24.86 21.38 -45.04
C LYS A 73 24.56 22.83 -45.42
N SER A 74 23.92 23.60 -44.54
CA SER A 74 23.94 25.06 -44.62
C SER A 74 23.88 25.65 -43.21
N GLY A 75 24.89 26.46 -42.89
CA GLY A 75 24.99 27.17 -41.63
C GLY A 75 23.95 28.29 -41.52
N GLY A 76 23.59 28.60 -40.28
CA GLY A 76 22.74 29.71 -39.91
C GLY A 76 22.55 29.66 -38.41
N ALA A 77 23.08 30.66 -37.71
CA ALA A 77 23.14 30.74 -36.26
C ALA A 77 21.75 30.84 -35.65
N GLU A 78 21.46 29.99 -34.66
CA GLU A 78 20.45 30.25 -33.64
C GLU A 78 20.91 29.61 -32.32
N THR A 79 20.93 30.45 -31.29
CA THR A 79 21.44 30.22 -29.94
C THR A 79 20.74 29.04 -29.26
N ALA A 80 21.51 27.96 -29.03
CA ALA A 80 21.10 26.85 -28.21
C ALA A 80 21.19 27.24 -26.72
N ASP A 81 20.05 27.60 -26.12
CA ASP A 81 19.88 27.58 -24.67
C ASP A 81 19.68 26.12 -24.24
N ARG A 82 20.79 25.42 -23.99
CA ARG A 82 20.82 24.08 -23.40
C ARG A 82 21.42 24.19 -22.00
N SER A 83 20.58 24.55 -21.05
CA SER A 83 20.87 24.50 -19.61
C SER A 83 19.83 23.62 -18.90
N GLN A 84 19.68 22.37 -19.35
CA GLN A 84 19.15 21.31 -18.49
C GLN A 84 20.29 20.77 -17.61
N SER A 85 20.61 21.51 -16.55
CA SER A 85 21.22 20.92 -15.36
C SER A 85 20.10 20.25 -14.56
N GLN A 86 19.75 19.00 -14.89
CA GLN A 86 18.95 18.19 -13.98
C GLN A 86 19.80 17.95 -12.72
N SER A 87 19.48 18.65 -11.64
CA SER A 87 20.08 18.40 -10.33
C SER A 87 19.71 16.98 -9.89
N LEU A 88 20.70 16.11 -9.79
CA LEU A 88 20.55 14.72 -9.34
C LEU A 88 19.66 14.66 -8.08
N GLY A 89 18.50 13.99 -8.17
CA GLY A 89 17.61 13.76 -7.02
C GLY A 89 16.54 14.83 -6.73
N THR A 90 16.18 15.70 -7.67
CA THR A 90 14.97 16.55 -7.54
C THR A 90 14.12 16.47 -8.80
N HIS A 91 12.83 16.18 -8.62
CA HIS A 91 11.82 16.24 -9.67
C HIS A 91 10.70 17.19 -9.26
N CYS A 92 10.62 18.33 -9.94
CA CYS A 92 9.55 19.31 -9.77
C CYS A 92 8.40 18.99 -10.76
N PRO A 93 7.14 19.28 -10.38
CA PRO A 93 5.99 19.02 -11.25
C PRO A 93 6.05 19.87 -12.53
N ARG A 94 5.46 19.34 -13.61
CA ARG A 94 5.29 20.10 -14.86
C ARG A 94 4.12 21.09 -14.84
N GLN A 95 3.17 20.96 -13.92
CA GLN A 95 2.14 21.93 -13.55
C GLN A 95 1.34 21.33 -12.38
N HIS A 96 0.53 22.14 -11.68
CA HIS A 96 -0.13 21.90 -10.38
C HIS A 96 -1.15 20.73 -10.29
N GLU A 97 -1.00 19.63 -11.04
CA GLU A 97 -1.98 18.55 -11.21
C GLU A 97 -2.41 17.85 -9.90
N ASN A 98 -1.57 17.87 -8.84
CA ASN A 98 -1.89 17.16 -7.59
C ASN A 98 -2.63 18.01 -6.56
N VAL A 99 -2.61 19.34 -6.68
CA VAL A 99 -3.20 20.23 -5.67
C VAL A 99 -4.71 20.28 -5.77
N ASN A 100 -5.24 20.30 -7.01
CA ASN A 100 -6.67 20.35 -7.26
C ASN A 100 -7.19 19.09 -7.98
N ARG A 101 -7.54 18.08 -7.18
CA ARG A 101 -8.21 16.85 -7.64
C ARG A 101 -9.68 16.80 -7.21
N TYR A 102 -10.23 17.91 -6.74
CA TYR A 102 -11.61 17.97 -6.24
C TYR A 102 -12.61 17.53 -7.30
N ASP A 103 -12.53 18.06 -8.52
CA ASP A 103 -13.48 17.74 -9.61
C ASP A 103 -13.35 16.29 -10.10
N ARG A 104 -12.23 15.63 -9.81
CA ARG A 104 -12.00 14.22 -10.11
C ARG A 104 -12.59 13.33 -9.02
N ASP A 105 -12.33 13.69 -7.76
CA ASP A 105 -12.67 12.86 -6.61
C ASP A 105 -14.11 13.10 -6.12
N PHE A 106 -14.73 14.22 -6.49
CA PHE A 106 -16.12 14.56 -6.24
C PHE A 106 -16.92 14.66 -7.52
N TYR A 107 -18.22 14.43 -7.43
CA TYR A 107 -19.16 14.69 -8.51
C TYR A 107 -20.40 15.37 -7.98
N GLN A 108 -20.97 16.25 -8.79
CA GLN A 108 -22.26 16.84 -8.50
C GLN A 108 -23.35 15.82 -8.82
N MET A 109 -24.16 15.51 -7.82
CA MET A 109 -25.34 14.67 -7.99
C MET A 109 -26.33 15.41 -8.88
N LYS A 110 -26.62 14.87 -10.06
CA LYS A 110 -27.67 15.40 -10.92
C LYS A 110 -28.99 14.78 -10.45
N PRO A 111 -30.00 15.56 -10.04
CA PRO A 111 -31.34 15.01 -9.93
C PRO A 111 -31.75 14.55 -11.33
N ASP A 112 -32.03 13.26 -11.51
CA ASP A 112 -32.66 12.77 -12.73
C ASP A 112 -34.04 13.42 -12.83
N ARG A 113 -34.12 14.54 -13.55
CA ARG A 113 -35.39 15.00 -14.12
C ARG A 113 -35.80 13.93 -15.11
N LEU A 114 -36.73 13.07 -14.72
CA LEU A 114 -37.39 12.14 -15.60
C LEU A 114 -37.75 12.86 -16.90
N ASN A 115 -37.25 12.32 -18.02
CA ASN A 115 -37.75 12.60 -19.36
C ASN A 115 -39.16 12.01 -19.52
N ASP A 116 -40.10 12.39 -18.65
CA ASP A 116 -41.52 12.21 -18.90
C ASP A 116 -42.05 13.54 -19.43
N THR A 117 -42.10 13.64 -20.74
CA THR A 117 -42.86 14.64 -21.50
C THR A 117 -44.39 14.48 -21.29
N GLN A 118 -44.84 14.09 -20.09
CA GLN A 118 -46.25 13.84 -19.81
C GLN A 118 -46.72 14.17 -18.39
N ILE A 119 -45.92 14.87 -17.58
CA ILE A 119 -46.42 15.55 -16.36
C ILE A 119 -45.93 16.99 -16.36
N GLN A 120 -46.47 17.78 -17.29
CA GLN A 120 -46.35 19.22 -17.30
C GLN A 120 -47.74 19.82 -17.12
N ALA A 121 -48.14 20.00 -15.86
CA ALA A 121 -49.06 21.03 -15.35
C ALA A 121 -49.54 20.60 -13.96
N ASP A 122 -49.04 21.24 -12.90
CA ASP A 122 -49.91 21.85 -11.85
C ASP A 122 -49.22 22.18 -10.52
N TYR A 123 -47.98 21.79 -10.29
CA TYR A 123 -47.26 22.24 -9.08
C TYR A 123 -46.19 23.28 -9.41
N ASN A 124 -46.65 24.53 -9.59
CA ASN A 124 -45.80 25.70 -9.40
C ASN A 124 -45.42 25.76 -7.91
N VAL A 125 -44.23 25.27 -7.58
CA VAL A 125 -43.63 25.51 -6.26
C VAL A 125 -43.46 27.04 -6.12
N PRO A 126 -44.11 27.69 -5.15
CA PRO A 126 -44.05 29.13 -5.04
C PRO A 126 -42.62 29.61 -4.73
N ALA A 127 -42.21 30.72 -5.34
CA ALA A 127 -40.86 31.29 -5.18
C ALA A 127 -40.45 31.59 -3.72
N TYR A 128 -41.41 31.70 -2.79
CA TYR A 128 -41.10 31.84 -1.36
C TYR A 128 -40.51 30.55 -0.75
N VAL A 129 -40.86 29.37 -1.27
CA VAL A 129 -40.32 28.08 -0.82
C VAL A 129 -38.86 27.91 -1.27
N GLU A 130 -38.51 28.37 -2.48
CA GLU A 130 -37.11 28.46 -2.94
C GLU A 130 -36.29 29.48 -2.13
N MET A 131 -36.93 30.57 -1.67
CA MET A 131 -36.27 31.61 -0.88
C MET A 131 -36.06 31.20 0.59
N GLU A 132 -36.92 30.34 1.13
CA GLU A 132 -36.85 29.82 2.51
C GLU A 132 -35.95 28.57 2.63
N MET A 133 -35.79 27.79 1.55
CA MET A 133 -34.90 26.62 1.49
C MET A 133 -33.46 26.93 1.05
N GLY A 134 -33.18 28.18 0.66
CA GLY A 134 -31.94 28.55 -0.02
C GLY A 134 -31.83 27.89 -1.40
N PRO A 135 -30.91 28.33 -2.28
CA PRO A 135 -30.63 27.57 -3.49
C PRO A 135 -30.28 26.16 -3.06
N ALA A 136 -30.98 25.15 -3.58
CA ALA A 136 -30.67 23.74 -3.34
C ALA A 136 -29.19 23.54 -3.66
N ALA A 137 -28.35 23.60 -2.62
CA ALA A 137 -26.91 23.62 -2.80
C ALA A 137 -26.57 22.33 -3.53
N ALA A 138 -25.95 22.48 -4.71
CA ALA A 138 -25.46 21.38 -5.51
C ALA A 138 -24.82 20.34 -4.58
N LEU A 139 -25.46 19.18 -4.41
CA LEU A 139 -24.93 18.15 -3.52
C LEU A 139 -23.74 17.51 -4.24
N TRP A 140 -22.56 17.71 -3.69
CA TRP A 140 -21.34 17.04 -4.14
C TRP A 140 -21.17 15.75 -3.35
N CYS A 141 -20.99 14.64 -4.06
CA CYS A 141 -20.73 13.34 -3.48
C CYS A 141 -19.29 12.93 -3.74
N TYR A 142 -18.64 12.37 -2.73
CA TYR A 142 -17.29 11.82 -2.84
C TYR A 142 -17.35 10.46 -3.55
N ARG A 143 -16.66 10.32 -4.68
CA ARG A 143 -16.79 9.15 -5.57
C ARG A 143 -16.46 7.83 -4.90
N GLU A 144 -15.30 7.75 -4.27
CA GLU A 144 -14.81 6.51 -3.64
C GLU A 144 -15.70 6.07 -2.46
N GLY A 145 -16.43 7.01 -1.84
CA GLY A 145 -17.32 6.75 -0.72
C GLY A 145 -18.79 6.57 -1.06
N THR A 146 -19.22 6.76 -2.31
CA THR A 146 -20.65 6.75 -2.68
C THR A 146 -21.01 5.51 -3.51
N ILE A 147 -22.14 4.88 -3.19
CA ILE A 147 -22.73 3.78 -3.97
C ILE A 147 -23.67 4.38 -5.01
N ASN A 148 -23.55 3.93 -6.27
CA ASN A 148 -24.40 4.30 -7.40
C ASN A 148 -24.41 5.82 -7.67
N GLU A 149 -23.59 6.27 -8.63
CA GLU A 149 -23.47 7.69 -8.97
C GLU A 149 -24.77 8.32 -9.50
N SER A 150 -25.71 7.48 -9.96
CA SER A 150 -27.06 7.87 -10.40
C SER A 150 -28.11 7.45 -9.36
N GLN A 151 -28.78 8.42 -8.74
CA GLN A 151 -29.95 8.18 -7.94
C GLN A 151 -31.16 8.85 -8.59
N HIS A 152 -32.20 8.07 -8.86
CA HIS A 152 -33.54 8.60 -9.03
C HIS A 152 -34.04 9.06 -7.66
N ILE A 153 -34.11 10.38 -7.46
CA ILE A 153 -34.81 10.96 -6.32
C ILE A 153 -36.29 10.89 -6.65
N ASN A 154 -37.07 10.16 -5.87
CA ASN A 154 -38.53 10.25 -5.96
C ASN A 154 -38.95 11.63 -5.44
N ASP A 155 -39.74 12.39 -6.22
CA ASP A 155 -40.13 13.78 -5.92
C ASP A 155 -40.77 13.98 -4.53
N VAL A 156 -41.30 12.91 -3.93
CA VAL A 156 -41.95 12.93 -2.61
C VAL A 156 -40.95 12.96 -1.45
N ASP A 157 -39.75 12.38 -1.60
CA ASP A 157 -38.74 12.32 -0.53
C ASP A 157 -37.95 13.64 -0.40
N TYR A 158 -37.85 14.41 -1.49
CA TYR A 158 -37.12 15.69 -1.51
C TYR A 158 -37.73 16.74 -0.57
N LEU A 159 -39.04 16.64 -0.30
CA LEU A 159 -39.77 17.55 0.58
C LEU A 159 -39.63 17.18 2.08
N MET A 160 -39.14 15.98 2.39
CA MET A 160 -39.14 15.43 3.76
C MET A 160 -37.73 15.32 4.37
N ALA A 161 -36.66 15.30 3.56
CA ALA A 161 -35.28 15.27 4.04
C ALA A 161 -34.30 15.98 3.08
N PRO A 162 -33.26 16.66 3.60
CA PRO A 162 -32.23 17.25 2.75
C PRO A 162 -31.52 16.16 1.92
N PRO A 163 -31.17 16.43 0.66
CA PRO A 163 -30.51 15.44 -0.19
C PRO A 163 -29.16 15.04 0.43
N GLN A 164 -28.93 13.72 0.52
CA GLN A 164 -27.72 13.09 1.07
C GLN A 164 -27.22 12.01 0.11
N CYS A 165 -25.90 11.87 0.01
CA CYS A 165 -25.28 10.84 -0.80
C CYS A 165 -25.45 9.47 -0.13
N LYS A 166 -25.57 8.40 -0.93
CA LYS A 166 -25.70 7.03 -0.40
C LYS A 166 -24.32 6.42 -0.16
N CYS A 167 -23.91 6.33 1.10
CA CYS A 167 -22.54 5.95 1.42
C CYS A 167 -22.27 4.45 1.29
N ALA A 168 -21.09 4.13 0.77
CA ALA A 168 -20.50 2.80 0.77
C ALA A 168 -20.18 2.34 2.20
N SER A 169 -20.04 1.01 2.36
CA SER A 169 -19.63 0.45 3.65
C SER A 169 -18.28 1.02 4.07
N GLY A 170 -18.19 1.52 5.31
CA GLY A 170 -17.00 2.18 5.83
C GLY A 170 -16.86 3.66 5.45
N TRP A 171 -17.88 4.28 4.83
CA TRP A 171 -17.93 5.71 4.53
C TRP A 171 -19.15 6.37 5.18
N HIS A 172 -18.98 7.63 5.57
CA HIS A 172 -19.95 8.39 6.38
C HIS A 172 -19.98 9.87 5.97
N GLY A 173 -20.94 10.60 6.51
CA GLY A 173 -21.15 12.02 6.22
C GLY A 173 -22.20 12.26 5.12
N ARG A 174 -22.58 13.53 4.94
CA ARG A 174 -23.62 13.93 3.96
C ARG A 174 -23.19 13.68 2.51
N ASP A 175 -21.90 13.83 2.25
CA ASP A 175 -21.24 13.66 0.96
C ASP A 175 -20.49 12.33 0.83
N CYS A 176 -20.56 11.47 1.85
CA CYS A 176 -19.84 10.22 1.94
C CYS A 176 -18.30 10.34 1.89
N GLY A 177 -17.73 11.51 2.20
CA GLY A 177 -16.28 11.71 2.19
C GLY A 177 -15.56 11.34 3.49
N GLN A 178 -16.27 10.91 4.53
CA GLN A 178 -15.67 10.60 5.84
C GLN A 178 -15.42 9.09 5.98
N PRO A 179 -14.18 8.60 5.81
CA PRO A 179 -13.90 7.18 5.98
C PRO A 179 -14.05 6.77 7.45
N GLU A 180 -14.35 5.50 7.69
CA GLU A 180 -14.67 4.93 9.01
C GLU A 180 -13.62 5.27 10.08
N ILE A 181 -12.35 5.27 9.70
CA ILE A 181 -11.24 5.67 10.56
C ILE A 181 -11.35 7.11 11.08
N ILE A 182 -11.69 8.06 10.20
CA ILE A 182 -11.86 9.46 10.54
C ILE A 182 -13.13 9.63 11.36
N TRP A 183 -14.23 9.03 10.90
CA TRP A 183 -15.52 9.11 11.58
C TRP A 183 -15.40 8.70 13.05
N ARG A 184 -14.73 7.57 13.31
CA ARG A 184 -14.45 7.07 14.67
C ARG A 184 -13.53 7.98 15.47
N ALA A 185 -12.49 8.54 14.85
CA ALA A 185 -11.62 9.51 15.50
C ALA A 185 -12.39 10.78 15.91
N LEU A 186 -13.22 11.34 15.04
CA LEU A 186 -14.05 12.53 15.32
C LEU A 186 -15.04 12.28 16.46
N MET A 187 -15.70 11.12 16.48
CA MET A 187 -16.59 10.73 17.60
C MET A 187 -15.85 10.61 18.93
N THR A 188 -14.59 10.17 18.91
CA THR A 188 -13.77 10.02 20.12
C THR A 188 -13.29 11.38 20.63
N HIS A 189 -12.77 12.22 19.74
CA HIS A 189 -12.24 13.54 20.07
C HIS A 189 -13.31 14.53 20.52
N SER A 190 -14.49 14.49 19.91
CA SER A 190 -15.63 15.32 20.33
C SER A 190 -16.09 15.03 21.77
N ARG A 191 -16.02 13.77 22.22
CA ARG A 191 -16.33 13.39 23.60
C ARG A 191 -15.24 13.84 24.59
N ALA A 192 -13.97 13.72 24.20
CA ALA A 192 -12.84 14.14 25.03
C ALA A 192 -12.80 15.66 25.23
N SER A 193 -13.02 16.43 24.17
CA SER A 193 -13.07 17.90 24.22
C SER A 193 -14.17 18.41 25.16
N ARG A 194 -15.36 17.81 25.15
CA ARG A 194 -16.47 18.17 26.06
C ARG A 194 -16.18 17.91 27.54
N ARG A 195 -15.32 16.94 27.88
CA ARG A 195 -14.99 16.60 29.27
C ARG A 195 -13.73 17.29 29.80
N GLY A 196 -12.82 17.72 28.91
CA GLY A 196 -11.50 18.23 29.29
C GLY A 196 -11.20 19.68 28.90
N GLY A 197 -12.15 20.42 28.32
CA GLY A 197 -11.96 21.82 27.92
C GLY A 197 -10.90 22.05 26.82
N GLY A 198 -10.38 20.98 26.22
CA GLY A 198 -9.35 21.04 25.18
C GLY A 198 -9.92 21.35 23.80
N THR A 199 -9.11 21.99 22.96
CA THR A 199 -9.42 22.25 21.54
C THR A 199 -9.49 20.93 20.76
N ALA A 200 -10.46 20.82 19.84
CA ALA A 200 -10.57 19.66 18.98
C ALA A 200 -9.33 19.58 18.06
N PRO A 201 -8.74 18.40 17.87
CA PRO A 201 -7.52 18.24 17.06
C PRO A 201 -7.71 18.52 15.57
N LEU A 202 -8.95 18.41 15.09
CA LEU A 202 -9.34 18.65 13.72
C LEU A 202 -10.37 19.77 13.70
N GLN A 203 -10.02 20.88 13.08
CA GLN A 203 -11.00 21.90 12.69
C GLN A 203 -11.43 21.58 11.26
N LEU A 204 -12.72 21.36 11.04
CA LEU A 204 -13.25 20.92 9.75
C LEU A 204 -13.95 22.07 9.01
N SER A 205 -13.92 21.99 7.69
CA SER A 205 -14.72 22.79 6.77
C SER A 205 -15.39 21.88 5.73
N GLU A 206 -16.41 22.40 5.05
CA GLU A 206 -16.97 21.72 3.89
C GLU A 206 -15.89 21.60 2.79
N ALA A 207 -15.86 20.46 2.11
CA ALA A 207 -14.93 20.25 1.02
C ALA A 207 -15.28 21.19 -0.14
N SER A 208 -14.25 21.78 -0.74
CA SER A 208 -14.40 22.74 -1.83
C SER A 208 -13.17 22.71 -2.72
N SER A 209 -13.37 22.95 -4.03
CA SER A 209 -12.28 23.10 -5.00
C SER A 209 -11.36 24.30 -4.71
N SER A 210 -11.82 25.28 -3.91
CA SER A 210 -11.05 26.49 -3.57
C SER A 210 -10.22 26.38 -2.29
N SER A 211 -10.48 25.38 -1.44
CA SER A 211 -9.85 25.25 -0.11
C SER A 211 -9.10 23.93 0.00
N LEU A 212 -8.05 23.77 -0.80
CA LEU A 212 -7.27 22.55 -0.87
C LEU A 212 -5.89 22.74 -0.23
N HIS A 213 -5.48 21.77 0.57
CA HIS A 213 -4.15 21.73 1.17
C HIS A 213 -3.17 20.97 0.29
N ARG A 214 -1.91 21.42 0.26
CA ARG A 214 -0.83 20.57 -0.24
C ARG A 214 -0.37 19.63 0.88
N LEU A 215 -0.14 18.38 0.51
CA LEU A 215 0.39 17.36 1.40
C LEU A 215 1.86 17.10 1.04
N PHE A 216 2.75 17.50 1.94
CA PHE A 216 4.16 17.16 1.91
C PHE A 216 4.39 15.91 2.75
N TYR A 217 5.00 14.89 2.17
CA TYR A 217 5.35 13.67 2.90
C TYR A 217 6.86 13.58 3.11
N MET A 218 7.31 13.84 4.33
CA MET A 218 8.70 13.70 4.73
C MET A 218 8.98 12.30 5.28
N VAL A 219 9.84 11.55 4.59
CA VAL A 219 10.14 10.14 4.89
C VAL A 219 11.59 10.01 5.36
N ASP A 220 11.76 9.51 6.58
CA ASP A 220 13.04 9.06 7.12
C ASP A 220 13.29 7.61 6.70
N LEU A 221 14.27 7.38 5.83
CA LEU A 221 14.65 6.00 5.47
C LEU A 221 15.68 5.39 6.42
N GLY A 222 16.35 6.20 7.23
CA GLY A 222 17.49 5.78 8.03
C GLY A 222 18.72 5.44 7.17
N ALA A 223 19.47 4.41 7.58
CA ALA A 223 20.63 3.95 6.83
C ALA A 223 20.24 3.18 5.58
N TRP A 224 20.81 3.57 4.43
CA TRP A 224 20.52 3.00 3.12
C TRP A 224 20.65 1.46 3.07
N GLU A 225 21.61 0.90 3.80
CA GLU A 225 21.91 -0.54 3.81
C GLU A 225 20.80 -1.39 4.49
N HIS A 226 19.81 -0.76 5.13
CA HIS A 226 18.78 -1.43 5.91
C HIS A 226 17.36 -1.19 5.40
N ILE A 227 17.22 -0.54 4.25
CA ILE A 227 15.91 -0.20 3.70
C ILE A 227 15.29 -1.40 2.99
N SER A 228 13.99 -1.61 3.23
CA SER A 228 13.19 -2.51 2.40
C SER A 228 12.72 -1.74 1.17
N LEU A 229 13.36 -1.99 0.02
CA LEU A 229 12.99 -1.33 -1.23
C LEU A 229 11.55 -1.67 -1.66
N GLU A 230 11.11 -2.90 -1.39
CA GLU A 230 9.74 -3.36 -1.70
C GLU A 230 8.70 -2.63 -0.82
N LEU A 231 8.98 -2.48 0.48
CA LEU A 231 8.09 -1.72 1.37
C LEU A 231 8.09 -0.22 1.03
N LEU A 232 9.24 0.34 0.67
CA LEU A 232 9.34 1.72 0.21
C LEU A 232 8.54 1.93 -1.08
N GLU A 233 8.64 1.02 -2.04
CA GLU A 233 7.84 1.05 -3.26
C GLU A 233 6.34 1.04 -2.96
N LEU A 234 5.90 0.12 -2.09
CA LEU A 234 4.51 0.04 -1.65
C LEU A 234 4.03 1.34 -0.98
N GLN A 235 4.84 1.89 -0.08
CA GLN A 235 4.58 3.14 0.64
C GLN A 235 4.41 4.32 -0.32
N LEU A 236 5.27 4.42 -1.32
CA LEU A 236 5.19 5.48 -2.32
C LEU A 236 3.94 5.29 -3.20
N ARG A 237 3.74 4.09 -3.76
CA ARG A 237 2.61 3.78 -4.65
C ARG A 237 1.25 4.02 -4.00
N ALA A 238 1.07 3.54 -2.77
CA ALA A 238 -0.17 3.73 -2.03
C ALA A 238 -0.55 5.21 -1.84
N LEU A 239 0.45 6.10 -1.85
CA LEU A 239 0.28 7.53 -1.57
C LEU A 239 0.48 8.44 -2.80
N LEU A 240 0.82 7.88 -3.97
CA LEU A 240 1.07 8.64 -5.20
C LEU A 240 -0.07 9.59 -5.58
N GLU A 241 -1.31 9.18 -5.29
CA GLU A 241 -2.47 9.98 -5.64
C GLU A 241 -2.85 11.07 -4.65
N VAL A 242 -2.28 11.04 -3.44
CA VAL A 242 -2.67 11.91 -2.33
C VAL A 242 -1.58 12.92 -2.01
N VAL A 243 -0.33 12.48 -2.05
CA VAL A 243 0.86 13.27 -1.72
C VAL A 243 1.26 14.15 -2.90
N ASP A 244 1.45 15.44 -2.63
CA ASP A 244 1.88 16.40 -3.63
C ASP A 244 3.39 16.36 -3.82
N TYR A 245 4.15 16.24 -2.73
CA TYR A 245 5.62 16.18 -2.74
C TYR A 245 6.14 15.14 -1.75
N PHE A 246 6.97 14.22 -2.25
CA PHE A 246 7.74 13.30 -1.42
C PHE A 246 9.10 13.93 -1.07
N LEU A 247 9.38 14.05 0.21
CA LEU A 247 10.60 14.65 0.76
C LEU A 247 11.38 13.56 1.48
N ILE A 248 12.30 12.91 0.76
CA ILE A 248 12.91 11.66 1.22
C ILE A 248 14.34 11.92 1.65
N TYR A 249 14.69 11.54 2.87
CA TYR A 249 16.06 11.66 3.37
C TYR A 249 16.59 10.34 3.92
N TYR A 250 17.90 10.15 3.77
CA TYR A 250 18.58 8.91 4.15
C TYR A 250 20.07 9.13 4.38
N VAL A 251 20.68 8.23 5.14
CA VAL A 251 22.12 8.20 5.39
C VAL A 251 22.77 7.19 4.45
N SER A 252 23.82 7.60 3.73
CA SER A 252 24.58 6.68 2.90
C SER A 252 26.04 7.08 2.70
N ASN A 253 26.90 6.05 2.73
CA ASN A 253 28.35 6.13 2.53
C ASN A 253 28.77 6.10 1.04
N GLY A 254 27.84 5.88 0.10
CA GLY A 254 28.04 6.16 -1.33
C GLY A 254 28.55 5.05 -2.22
N SER A 255 28.58 3.79 -1.78
CA SER A 255 29.14 2.70 -2.61
C SER A 255 28.12 1.85 -3.38
N LYS A 256 26.85 1.78 -2.96
CA LYS A 256 25.82 0.88 -3.53
C LYS A 256 24.38 1.43 -3.47
N GLU A 257 24.21 2.71 -3.79
CA GLU A 257 22.87 3.30 -3.92
C GLU A 257 22.23 2.91 -5.25
N ARG A 258 21.07 2.25 -5.18
CA ARG A 258 20.17 2.21 -6.34
C ARG A 258 19.52 3.58 -6.48
N SER A 259 19.38 4.06 -7.71
CA SER A 259 18.73 5.36 -7.96
C SER A 259 17.25 5.27 -7.55
N LEU A 260 16.87 6.04 -6.52
CA LEU A 260 15.46 6.26 -6.15
C LEU A 260 14.66 6.89 -7.27
N ASP A 261 15.33 7.60 -8.18
CA ASP A 261 14.70 8.25 -9.32
C ASP A 261 13.98 7.21 -10.20
N SER A 262 14.52 5.99 -10.31
CA SER A 262 13.86 4.89 -11.04
C SER A 262 12.57 4.41 -10.37
N LEU A 263 12.50 4.45 -9.02
CA LEU A 263 11.36 3.99 -8.23
C LEU A 263 10.23 5.03 -8.22
N LEU A 264 10.60 6.31 -8.05
CA LEU A 264 9.66 7.43 -8.04
C LEU A 264 9.19 7.78 -9.47
N GLY A 265 10.03 7.50 -10.47
CA GLY A 265 9.76 7.77 -11.87
C GLY A 265 9.39 9.23 -12.14
N GLY A 266 8.78 9.49 -13.30
CA GLY A 266 8.24 10.81 -13.63
C GLY A 266 6.81 11.06 -13.11
N LYS A 267 6.27 10.18 -12.25
CA LYS A 267 4.87 10.25 -11.78
C LYS A 267 4.71 11.04 -10.48
N ALA A 268 5.76 11.12 -9.66
CA ALA A 268 5.74 11.77 -8.36
C ALA A 268 6.65 13.01 -8.37
N SER A 269 6.24 14.08 -7.70
CA SER A 269 7.15 15.18 -7.39
C SER A 269 7.93 14.83 -6.13
N TYR A 270 9.26 14.97 -6.18
CA TYR A 270 10.10 14.58 -5.06
C TYR A 270 11.37 15.42 -4.93
N VAL A 271 11.87 15.49 -3.70
CA VAL A 271 13.18 16.03 -3.36
C VAL A 271 13.90 15.03 -2.49
N LEU A 272 15.13 14.67 -2.87
CA LEU A 272 15.98 13.77 -2.11
C LEU A 272 16.99 14.59 -1.28
N PHE A 273 17.25 14.13 -0.06
CA PHE A 273 18.32 14.66 0.79
C PHE A 273 19.19 13.53 1.32
N ARG A 274 20.39 13.41 0.76
CA ARG A 274 21.37 12.42 1.18
C ARG A 274 22.30 12.99 2.24
N CYS A 275 22.36 12.32 3.39
CA CYS A 275 23.27 12.61 4.48
C CYS A 275 24.53 11.73 4.40
N THR A 276 25.69 12.31 4.70
CA THR A 276 26.97 11.58 4.77
C THR A 276 27.14 10.80 6.07
N SER A 277 26.51 11.24 7.15
CA SER A 277 26.57 10.60 8.46
C SER A 277 25.25 10.77 9.23
N ALA A 278 24.97 9.85 10.15
CA ALA A 278 23.76 9.90 10.98
C ALA A 278 23.69 11.16 11.87
N GLY A 279 24.84 11.66 12.36
CA GLY A 279 24.89 12.86 13.19
C GLY A 279 24.43 14.13 12.47
N ASN A 280 24.55 14.18 11.14
CA ASN A 280 24.12 15.31 10.32
C ASN A 280 22.74 15.10 9.68
N CYS A 281 22.07 13.98 10.00
CA CYS A 281 20.81 13.58 9.38
C CYS A 281 19.62 13.73 10.32
N SER A 282 19.45 14.91 10.92
CA SER A 282 18.28 15.20 11.74
C SER A 282 17.08 15.61 10.88
N SER A 283 15.88 15.30 11.36
CA SER A 283 14.61 15.74 10.78
C SER A 283 14.53 17.26 10.61
N ALA A 284 15.09 18.04 11.53
CA ALA A 284 15.18 19.50 11.41
C ALA A 284 16.10 19.96 10.26
N ALA A 285 17.27 19.32 10.10
CA ALA A 285 18.19 19.62 9.01
C ALA A 285 17.59 19.22 7.65
N ALA A 286 16.96 18.06 7.57
CA ALA A 286 16.25 17.60 6.39
C ALA A 286 15.11 18.57 6.00
N TYR A 287 14.26 18.95 6.95
CA TYR A 287 13.19 19.92 6.72
C TYR A 287 13.72 21.26 6.19
N ALA A 288 14.80 21.79 6.79
CA ALA A 288 15.44 23.03 6.33
C ALA A 288 15.99 22.90 4.90
N HIS A 289 16.58 21.76 4.55
CA HIS A 289 17.04 21.46 3.20
C HIS A 289 15.87 21.44 2.21
N PHE A 290 14.81 20.68 2.49
CA PHE A 290 13.65 20.55 1.61
C PHE A 290 12.95 21.88 1.36
N ARG A 291 12.72 22.66 2.42
CA ARG A 291 12.11 23.99 2.29
C ARG A 291 12.92 24.91 1.36
N ARG A 292 14.25 24.85 1.44
CA ARG A 292 15.13 25.62 0.56
C ARG A 292 15.07 25.12 -0.88
N GLN A 293 15.19 23.81 -1.10
CA GLN A 293 15.20 23.22 -2.45
C GLN A 293 13.87 23.40 -3.18
N LEU A 294 12.74 23.19 -2.50
CA LEU A 294 11.42 23.42 -3.07
C LEU A 294 11.24 24.86 -3.54
N TRP A 295 11.74 25.83 -2.75
CA TRP A 295 11.71 27.23 -3.12
C TRP A 295 12.64 27.53 -4.31
N SER A 296 13.91 27.09 -4.25
CA SER A 296 14.91 27.44 -5.25
C SER A 296 14.75 26.73 -6.58
N LEU A 297 14.35 25.46 -6.58
CA LEU A 297 14.29 24.61 -7.77
C LEU A 297 12.87 24.47 -8.33
N CYS A 298 11.86 24.44 -7.48
CA CYS A 298 10.47 24.24 -7.91
C CYS A 298 9.62 25.51 -7.82
N GLY A 299 10.11 26.61 -7.23
CA GLY A 299 9.31 27.82 -7.00
C GLY A 299 8.16 27.60 -5.99
N VAL A 300 8.22 26.55 -5.19
CA VAL A 300 7.15 26.15 -4.27
C VAL A 300 7.42 26.72 -2.89
N GLN A 301 6.57 27.64 -2.45
CA GLN A 301 6.57 28.13 -1.08
C GLN A 301 5.62 27.33 -0.21
N MET A 302 6.12 26.74 0.87
CA MET A 302 5.30 26.09 1.89
C MET A 302 4.51 27.13 2.71
N GLU A 303 3.20 26.92 2.85
CA GLU A 303 2.27 27.78 3.58
C GLU A 303 1.89 27.20 4.93
N ALA A 304 1.42 28.04 5.86
CA ALA A 304 1.05 27.58 7.21
C ALA A 304 -0.11 26.57 7.23
N LYS A 305 -1.01 26.63 6.24
CA LYS A 305 -2.14 25.72 6.11
C LYS A 305 -1.77 24.36 5.51
N ASP A 306 -0.67 24.29 4.77
CA ASP A 306 -0.24 23.05 4.11
C ASP A 306 0.02 21.96 5.17
N LEU A 307 -0.19 20.71 4.78
CA LEU A 307 -0.04 19.56 5.64
C LEU A 307 1.35 18.96 5.49
N LEU A 308 1.99 18.63 6.63
CA LEU A 308 3.21 17.85 6.68
C LEU A 308 2.94 16.52 7.36
N LEU A 309 3.10 15.44 6.60
CA LEU A 309 3.20 14.09 7.11
C LEU A 309 4.68 13.77 7.33
N HIS A 310 5.05 13.33 8.52
CA HIS A 310 6.39 12.83 8.82
C HIS A 310 6.30 11.37 9.29
N GLY A 311 7.08 10.50 8.67
CA GLY A 311 7.09 9.06 8.96
C GLY A 311 8.42 8.40 8.65
N ASP A 312 8.49 7.09 8.89
CA ASP A 312 9.67 6.26 8.64
C ASP A 312 9.47 5.29 7.46
N SER A 313 10.52 4.57 7.10
CA SER A 313 10.54 3.54 6.04
C SER A 313 9.73 2.28 6.33
N ARG A 314 9.09 2.19 7.50
CA ARG A 314 8.38 0.98 7.94
C ARG A 314 6.87 1.11 7.87
N THR A 315 6.38 2.29 7.49
CA THR A 315 4.97 2.64 7.63
C THR A 315 4.31 2.94 6.29
N VAL A 316 3.19 2.27 6.01
CA VAL A 316 2.28 2.57 4.89
C VAL A 316 1.02 3.20 5.46
N TYR A 317 0.81 4.50 5.25
CA TYR A 317 -0.36 5.23 5.78
C TYR A 317 -1.61 4.97 4.95
N ALA A 318 -2.78 5.04 5.58
CA ALA A 318 -4.07 4.87 4.91
C ALA A 318 -4.38 6.08 3.98
N PRO A 319 -4.49 5.88 2.65
CA PRO A 319 -4.70 6.97 1.70
C PRO A 319 -6.01 7.73 1.94
N ALA A 320 -7.09 7.01 2.27
CA ALA A 320 -8.40 7.59 2.53
C ALA A 320 -8.39 8.61 3.69
N ALA A 321 -7.64 8.34 4.76
CA ALA A 321 -7.51 9.27 5.88
C ALA A 321 -6.78 10.55 5.49
N LEU A 322 -5.74 10.43 4.65
CA LEU A 322 -4.97 11.58 4.16
C LEU A 322 -5.77 12.43 3.17
N LYS A 323 -6.53 11.80 2.26
CA LYS A 323 -7.46 12.50 1.36
C LYS A 323 -8.50 13.29 2.15
N PHE A 324 -9.07 12.68 3.20
CA PHE A 324 -10.00 13.39 4.06
C PHE A 324 -9.37 14.67 4.66
N LEU A 325 -8.17 14.58 5.21
CA LEU A 325 -7.49 15.75 5.78
C LEU A 325 -7.22 16.83 4.72
N LYS A 326 -6.88 16.42 3.49
CA LYS A 326 -6.63 17.34 2.37
C LYS A 326 -7.89 18.13 1.96
N TYR A 327 -9.06 17.49 1.99
CA TYR A 327 -10.32 18.09 1.54
C TYR A 327 -11.12 18.79 2.64
N TYR A 328 -11.11 18.26 3.86
CA TYR A 328 -12.03 18.68 4.92
C TYR A 328 -11.37 19.40 6.08
N ALA A 329 -10.05 19.27 6.27
CA ALA A 329 -9.41 19.98 7.38
C ALA A 329 -9.28 21.46 7.04
N LYS A 330 -9.47 22.34 8.01
CA LYS A 330 -9.03 23.73 7.98
C LYS A 330 -7.71 23.89 8.73
N ASP A 331 -7.60 23.17 9.84
CA ASP A 331 -6.40 23.08 10.65
C ASP A 331 -6.30 21.70 11.30
N VAL A 332 -5.10 21.14 11.32
CA VAL A 332 -4.75 19.84 11.87
C VAL A 332 -3.71 20.05 12.97
N LEU A 333 -4.14 19.95 14.23
CA LEU A 333 -3.20 19.82 15.35
C LEU A 333 -2.40 18.52 15.20
N PRO A 334 -1.20 18.40 15.78
CA PRO A 334 -0.37 17.21 15.62
C PRO A 334 -1.10 15.91 15.98
N LEU A 335 -1.28 15.04 14.96
CA LEU A 335 -1.95 13.74 15.05
C LEU A 335 -0.97 12.61 14.76
N ARG A 336 -0.92 11.59 15.63
CA ARG A 336 -0.17 10.35 15.37
C ARG A 336 -1.04 9.29 14.73
N PHE A 337 -0.47 8.43 13.92
CA PHE A 337 -1.20 7.30 13.35
C PHE A 337 -1.12 6.10 14.28
N ARG A 338 -2.27 5.45 14.50
CA ARG A 338 -2.33 4.12 15.08
C ARG A 338 -2.30 3.09 13.96
N LEU A 339 -1.17 2.40 13.85
CA LEU A 339 -0.89 1.49 12.76
C LEU A 339 -1.11 0.04 13.19
N LYS A 340 -1.52 -0.83 12.27
CA LYS A 340 -1.45 -2.29 12.48
C LYS A 340 0.02 -2.67 12.62
N TYR A 341 0.37 -3.44 13.65
CA TYR A 341 1.76 -3.77 13.95
C TYR A 341 2.10 -5.17 13.43
N ASN A 342 2.67 -5.17 12.24
CA ASN A 342 3.13 -6.36 11.53
C ASN A 342 4.64 -6.57 11.70
N VAL A 343 5.07 -7.81 11.53
CA VAL A 343 6.48 -8.23 11.66
C VAL A 343 6.81 -9.19 10.52
N TYR A 344 7.97 -9.07 9.88
CA TYR A 344 8.44 -9.89 8.74
C TYR A 344 7.63 -9.77 7.44
N GLY A 345 6.33 -9.57 7.54
CA GLY A 345 5.36 -9.38 6.46
C GLY A 345 3.98 -9.11 7.05
N PHE A 346 3.00 -8.84 6.18
CA PHE A 346 1.60 -8.63 6.59
C PHE A 346 0.92 -9.91 7.10
N TYR A 347 1.54 -11.07 6.92
CA TYR A 347 1.09 -12.38 7.40
C TYR A 347 1.36 -12.66 8.88
N TRP A 348 2.22 -11.88 9.56
CA TRP A 348 2.41 -11.97 11.01
C TRP A 348 2.08 -10.65 11.70
N GLN A 349 1.35 -10.73 12.81
CA GLN A 349 1.04 -9.58 13.67
C GLN A 349 1.69 -9.74 15.04
N HIS A 350 2.28 -8.66 15.53
CA HIS A 350 2.79 -8.61 16.90
C HIS A 350 1.64 -8.67 17.92
N PRO A 351 1.76 -9.35 19.09
CA PRO A 351 0.70 -9.45 20.09
C PRO A 351 0.15 -8.13 20.64
N LYS A 352 0.96 -7.06 20.61
CA LYS A 352 0.53 -5.68 20.93
C LYS A 352 -0.49 -5.12 19.93
N ARG A 353 -0.67 -5.78 18.78
CA ARG A 353 -1.58 -5.49 17.65
C ARG A 353 -1.37 -4.17 16.92
N THR A 354 -1.06 -3.09 17.64
CA THR A 354 -0.90 -1.74 17.09
C THR A 354 0.34 -1.03 17.62
N LEU A 355 0.84 -0.09 16.82
CA LEU A 355 1.94 0.82 17.15
C LEU A 355 1.52 2.26 16.84
N LEU A 356 1.91 3.21 17.67
CA LEU A 356 1.75 4.64 17.36
C LEU A 356 3.01 5.16 16.68
N ASN A 357 2.94 5.50 15.39
CA ASN A 357 4.08 6.05 14.66
C ASN A 357 3.65 7.07 13.61
N GLY A 358 4.59 7.91 13.20
CA GLY A 358 4.34 9.04 12.33
C GLY A 358 3.53 10.15 12.98
N VAL A 359 3.54 11.31 12.31
CA VAL A 359 2.75 12.47 12.69
C VAL A 359 2.29 13.24 11.45
N ILE A 360 1.08 13.78 11.50
CA ILE A 360 0.59 14.77 10.54
C ILE A 360 0.12 16.03 11.27
N SER A 361 0.44 17.19 10.72
CA SER A 361 -0.10 18.48 11.18
C SER A 361 -0.12 19.51 10.06
N SER A 362 -0.86 20.61 10.25
CA SER A 362 -0.61 21.83 9.49
C SER A 362 0.79 22.36 9.80
N LEU A 363 1.47 22.93 8.81
CA LEU A 363 2.81 23.51 8.97
C LEU A 363 2.87 24.68 9.95
N GLY A 364 1.74 25.36 10.18
CA GLY A 364 1.61 26.41 11.19
C GLY A 364 2.04 25.95 12.59
N HIS A 365 1.81 24.68 12.94
CA HIS A 365 2.15 24.11 14.25
C HIS A 365 3.62 23.71 14.38
N LEU A 366 4.35 23.60 13.26
CA LEU A 366 5.75 23.18 13.26
C LEU A 366 6.69 24.20 13.92
N ARG A 367 6.29 25.49 13.97
CA ARG A 367 7.04 26.52 14.70
C ARG A 367 7.12 26.23 16.20
N GLY A 368 6.04 25.72 16.80
CA GLY A 368 6.01 25.31 18.21
C GLY A 368 6.89 24.09 18.50
N ALA A 369 7.17 23.29 17.46
CA ALA A 369 8.09 22.16 17.49
C ALA A 369 9.51 22.54 17.04
N GLN A 370 9.89 23.83 17.08
CA GLN A 370 11.22 24.31 16.71
C GLN A 370 11.65 23.93 15.28
N LEU A 371 10.68 23.82 14.36
CA LEU A 371 10.91 23.35 12.99
C LEU A 371 11.48 21.92 12.90
N ASP A 372 11.23 21.11 13.92
CA ASP A 372 11.62 19.70 13.98
C ASP A 372 10.39 18.77 13.94
N PRO A 373 10.16 18.10 12.80
CA PRO A 373 9.07 17.12 12.65
C PRO A 373 9.11 15.95 13.64
N HIS A 374 10.28 15.58 14.15
CA HIS A 374 10.38 14.52 15.16
C HIS A 374 9.95 15.01 16.55
N LEU A 375 10.23 16.27 16.92
CA LEU A 375 9.67 16.87 18.14
C LEU A 375 8.14 17.00 18.04
N LEU A 376 7.62 17.34 16.86
CA LEU A 376 6.19 17.38 16.59
C LEU A 376 5.50 16.04 16.92
N GLN A 377 6.11 14.92 16.52
CA GLN A 377 5.60 13.58 16.83
C GLN A 377 5.57 13.29 18.34
N ARG A 378 6.55 13.78 19.10
CA ARG A 378 6.59 13.62 20.57
C ARG A 378 5.54 14.46 21.28
N GLN A 379 5.24 15.64 20.74
CA GLN A 379 4.25 16.57 21.29
C GLN A 379 2.81 16.19 20.93
N ALA A 380 2.61 15.38 19.90
CA ALA A 380 1.30 14.94 19.45
C ALA A 380 0.61 14.04 20.50
N SER A 381 -0.46 14.55 21.10
CA SER A 381 -1.30 13.86 22.09
C SER A 381 -2.47 13.10 21.46
N ASN A 382 -2.88 13.50 20.26
CA ASN A 382 -4.04 12.97 19.59
C ASN A 382 -3.64 11.90 18.58
N THR A 383 -4.56 10.95 18.32
CA THR A 383 -4.31 9.82 17.43
C THR A 383 -5.39 9.69 16.37
N LEU A 384 -5.00 9.15 15.22
CA LEU A 384 -5.84 8.83 14.09
C LEU A 384 -5.85 7.31 13.90
N GLY A 385 -7.04 6.72 13.93
CA GLY A 385 -7.25 5.28 14.05
C GLY A 385 -7.50 4.79 15.47
N ASP A 386 -8.06 3.59 15.57
CA ASP A 386 -8.34 2.87 16.81
C ASP A 386 -7.80 1.43 16.78
N LEU A 387 -8.17 0.60 17.75
CA LEU A 387 -7.63 -0.76 17.89
C LEU A 387 -8.10 -1.71 16.77
N ASN A 388 -9.14 -1.35 16.03
CA ASN A 388 -9.76 -2.16 14.98
C ASN A 388 -9.80 -1.46 13.61
N HIS A 389 -9.57 -0.14 13.55
CA HIS A 389 -9.56 0.68 12.33
C HIS A 389 -8.24 1.44 12.29
N TYR A 390 -7.28 0.94 11.53
CA TYR A 390 -5.90 1.41 11.57
C TYR A 390 -5.65 2.60 10.63
N GLY A 391 -4.85 3.56 11.08
CA GLY A 391 -4.32 4.69 10.30
C GLY A 391 -3.32 4.30 9.22
N GLY A 392 -3.13 3.01 9.01
CA GLY A 392 -2.13 2.43 8.14
C GLY A 392 -1.56 1.14 8.74
N TRP A 393 -0.46 0.70 8.17
CA TRP A 393 0.26 -0.51 8.54
C TRP A 393 1.70 -0.16 8.85
N SER A 394 2.25 -0.79 9.88
CA SER A 394 3.67 -0.76 10.22
C SER A 394 4.20 -2.16 10.02
N CYS A 395 5.30 -2.32 9.29
CA CYS A 395 6.02 -3.57 9.25
C CYS A 395 7.43 -3.45 9.81
N GLU A 396 7.66 -4.16 10.91
CA GLU A 396 8.98 -4.34 11.48
C GLU A 396 9.71 -5.49 10.78
N MET A 397 10.96 -5.25 10.37
CA MET A 397 11.81 -6.27 9.74
C MET A 397 11.18 -6.95 8.51
N CYS A 398 10.41 -6.21 7.71
CA CYS A 398 9.97 -6.64 6.37
C CYS A 398 11.16 -6.64 5.39
N LEU A 399 12.13 -7.51 5.65
CA LEU A 399 13.40 -7.65 4.94
C LEU A 399 13.68 -9.15 4.75
N PRO A 400 14.45 -9.52 3.71
CA PRO A 400 14.98 -10.87 3.61
C PRO A 400 15.84 -11.24 4.83
N PRO A 401 15.88 -12.53 5.23
CA PRO A 401 16.64 -13.01 6.38
C PRO A 401 18.09 -12.51 6.41
N GLU A 402 18.77 -12.50 5.26
CA GLU A 402 20.17 -12.08 5.13
C GLU A 402 20.33 -10.59 5.47
N GLN A 403 19.37 -9.75 5.07
CA GLN A 403 19.39 -8.32 5.37
C GLN A 403 19.05 -8.05 6.84
N ILE A 404 18.17 -8.86 7.45
CA ILE A 404 17.91 -8.78 8.89
C ILE A 404 19.20 -9.09 9.67
N VAL A 405 19.93 -10.13 9.29
CA VAL A 405 21.23 -10.48 9.91
C VAL A 405 22.21 -9.31 9.82
N LEU A 406 22.34 -8.68 8.65
CA LEU A 406 23.21 -7.49 8.48
C LEU A 406 22.77 -6.32 9.36
N LEU A 407 21.46 -6.05 9.44
CA LEU A 407 20.90 -5.02 10.31
C LEU A 407 21.27 -5.27 11.78
N LEU A 408 21.15 -6.51 12.25
CA LEU A 408 21.47 -6.91 13.62
C LEU A 408 22.97 -6.83 13.93
N GLN A 409 23.82 -7.21 12.98
CA GLN A 409 25.29 -7.16 13.12
C GLN A 409 25.84 -5.73 13.20
N GLN A 410 25.21 -4.76 12.51
CA GLN A 410 25.62 -3.35 12.54
C GLN A 410 25.09 -2.58 13.75
N HIS A 411 24.08 -3.12 14.46
CA HIS A 411 23.51 -2.54 15.67
C HIS A 411 23.80 -3.37 16.95
N PRO A 412 25.06 -3.77 17.24
CA PRO A 412 25.35 -4.61 18.41
C PRO A 412 25.15 -3.87 19.75
N SER A 413 24.99 -2.54 19.73
CA SER A 413 25.05 -1.68 20.93
C SER A 413 23.76 -0.94 21.27
N HIS A 414 22.62 -1.20 20.60
CA HIS A 414 21.35 -0.56 20.94
C HIS A 414 20.15 -1.52 20.93
N LYS A 415 19.71 -1.91 22.13
CA LYS A 415 18.30 -2.13 22.54
C LYS A 415 17.40 -3.12 21.77
N LEU A 416 17.86 -3.87 20.77
CA LEU A 416 17.06 -4.97 20.22
C LEU A 416 17.22 -6.19 21.14
N PRO A 417 16.14 -6.72 21.73
CA PRO A 417 16.20 -7.92 22.55
C PRO A 417 16.39 -9.11 21.62
N VAL A 418 17.60 -9.37 21.16
CA VAL A 418 17.87 -10.50 20.27
C VAL A 418 18.29 -11.70 21.11
N LYS A 419 17.59 -12.83 20.94
CA LYS A 419 17.96 -14.08 21.60
C LYS A 419 18.84 -14.91 20.66
N LEU A 420 20.01 -15.32 21.16
CA LEU A 420 20.94 -16.15 20.41
C LEU A 420 20.39 -17.60 20.28
N PRO A 421 20.64 -18.26 19.14
CA PRO A 421 20.24 -19.65 18.93
C PRO A 421 21.05 -20.62 19.81
N ASN A 422 20.42 -21.16 20.85
CA ASN A 422 21.02 -22.06 21.86
C ASN A 422 22.13 -21.38 22.70
N ASP A 423 22.21 -21.69 24.01
CA ASP A 423 23.22 -21.13 24.94
C ASP A 423 24.66 -21.67 24.70
N THR A 424 24.95 -22.09 23.48
CA THR A 424 26.26 -22.60 23.09
C THR A 424 27.18 -21.47 22.67
N ARG A 425 28.47 -21.59 22.99
CA ARG A 425 29.50 -20.57 22.70
C ARG A 425 29.66 -20.21 21.21
N ASN A 426 29.08 -20.99 20.29
CA ASN A 426 29.18 -20.83 18.84
C ASN A 426 27.84 -20.41 18.19
N ALA A 427 26.82 -20.10 18.99
CA ALA A 427 25.55 -19.58 18.52
C ALA A 427 25.75 -18.25 17.80
N HIS A 428 25.37 -18.19 16.54
CA HIS A 428 25.37 -16.96 15.75
C HIS A 428 24.01 -16.80 15.08
N ILE A 429 23.56 -15.55 14.98
CA ILE A 429 22.36 -15.21 14.24
C ILE A 429 22.72 -15.25 12.76
N ASP A 430 22.26 -16.29 12.06
CA ASP A 430 22.42 -16.46 10.63
C ASP A 430 21.06 -16.41 9.92
N ALA A 431 21.08 -16.46 8.59
CA ALA A 431 19.87 -16.43 7.78
C ALA A 431 18.97 -17.63 8.09
N THR A 432 19.55 -18.81 8.36
CA THR A 432 18.82 -20.04 8.69
C THR A 432 18.02 -19.88 9.97
N TYR A 433 18.62 -19.33 11.04
CA TYR A 433 17.93 -19.06 12.29
C TYR A 433 16.80 -18.05 12.10
N MET A 434 17.04 -16.99 11.32
CA MET A 434 16.00 -16.01 11.00
C MET A 434 14.83 -16.64 10.24
N GLN A 435 15.10 -17.51 9.26
CA GLN A 435 14.07 -18.26 8.54
C GLN A 435 13.25 -19.14 9.49
N GLN A 436 13.88 -19.81 10.45
CA GLN A 436 13.18 -20.63 11.45
C GLN A 436 12.26 -19.78 12.34
N LEU A 437 12.71 -18.61 12.77
CA LEU A 437 11.86 -17.68 13.54
C LEU A 437 10.67 -17.20 12.70
N MET A 438 10.89 -16.84 11.44
CA MET A 438 9.85 -16.39 10.52
C MET A 438 8.85 -17.50 10.18
N ALA A 439 9.32 -18.73 9.97
CA ALA A 439 8.50 -19.90 9.70
C ALA A 439 7.58 -20.22 10.89
N ASN A 440 8.16 -20.30 12.09
CA ASN A 440 7.44 -20.69 13.30
C ASN A 440 6.65 -19.54 13.95
N GLY A 441 6.71 -18.34 13.38
CA GLY A 441 6.01 -17.16 13.89
C GLY A 441 6.56 -16.68 15.24
N TYR A 442 7.89 -16.64 15.40
CA TYR A 442 8.54 -16.05 16.57
C TYR A 442 9.21 -14.71 16.23
N HIS A 443 9.05 -13.74 17.11
CA HIS A 443 9.79 -12.48 17.04
C HIS A 443 11.31 -12.70 17.23
N ILE A 444 12.15 -11.71 16.89
CA ILE A 444 13.62 -11.78 17.03
C ILE A 444 14.12 -12.00 18.47
N ASP A 445 13.26 -11.76 19.46
CA ASP A 445 13.52 -12.09 20.86
C ASP A 445 13.43 -13.60 21.16
N GLY A 446 13.05 -14.42 20.18
CA GLY A 446 12.90 -15.87 20.31
C GLY A 446 11.94 -16.31 21.42
N SER A 447 11.02 -15.44 21.83
CA SER A 447 10.08 -15.71 22.93
C SER A 447 8.67 -15.19 22.66
N THR A 448 8.53 -14.07 21.96
CA THR A 448 7.24 -13.51 21.59
C THR A 448 6.66 -14.27 20.41
N GLN A 449 5.59 -15.03 20.65
CA GLN A 449 4.80 -15.68 19.60
C GLN A 449 4.02 -14.61 18.82
N LEU A 450 4.17 -14.61 17.50
CA LEU A 450 3.43 -13.78 16.56
C LEU A 450 2.09 -14.42 16.21
N LEU A 451 1.11 -13.58 15.88
CA LEU A 451 -0.22 -14.01 15.48
C LEU A 451 -0.25 -14.20 13.96
N ARG A 452 -0.59 -15.40 13.48
CA ARG A 452 -0.73 -15.68 12.04
C ARG A 452 -1.97 -14.97 11.53
N LEU A 453 -1.83 -14.21 10.45
CA LEU A 453 -2.93 -13.55 9.77
C LEU A 453 -3.20 -14.27 8.45
N ARG A 454 -4.48 -14.48 8.13
CA ARG A 454 -4.93 -15.01 6.85
C ARG A 454 -5.67 -13.91 6.08
N GLN A 455 -5.36 -13.76 4.80
CA GLN A 455 -5.96 -12.72 3.95
C GLN A 455 -7.49 -12.80 3.90
N GLN A 456 -8.04 -14.02 3.88
CA GLN A 456 -9.49 -14.24 3.75
C GLN A 456 -10.28 -13.90 5.02
N SER A 457 -9.67 -14.00 6.20
CA SER A 457 -10.34 -13.76 7.49
C SER A 457 -10.17 -12.33 8.00
N GLU A 458 -9.20 -11.59 7.46
CA GLU A 458 -8.76 -10.31 7.99
C GLU A 458 -9.16 -9.14 7.09
N LYS A 459 -10.16 -8.34 7.52
CA LYS A 459 -10.58 -7.10 6.80
C LYS A 459 -9.41 -6.15 6.53
N TYR A 460 -8.49 -6.02 7.48
CA TYR A 460 -7.32 -5.13 7.40
C TYR A 460 -6.02 -5.93 7.25
N TYR A 461 -6.00 -6.93 6.39
CA TYR A 461 -4.85 -7.81 6.21
C TYR A 461 -3.58 -7.05 5.83
N ALA A 462 -3.61 -6.33 4.71
CA ALA A 462 -2.50 -5.57 4.13
C ALA A 462 -3.05 -4.28 3.46
N PRO A 463 -2.19 -3.32 3.07
CA PRO A 463 -2.61 -2.19 2.25
C PRO A 463 -3.24 -2.65 0.92
N ASP A 464 -4.30 -1.96 0.48
CA ASP A 464 -5.02 -2.32 -0.75
C ASP A 464 -4.09 -2.37 -1.98
N GLU A 465 -3.12 -1.45 -2.05
CA GLU A 465 -2.10 -1.41 -3.10
C GLU A 465 -1.27 -2.69 -3.18
N ALA A 466 -0.97 -3.32 -2.03
CA ALA A 466 -0.25 -4.58 -1.98
C ALA A 466 -1.12 -5.73 -2.50
N LEU A 467 -2.41 -5.73 -2.13
CA LEU A 467 -3.36 -6.75 -2.55
C LEU A 467 -3.66 -6.69 -4.05
N LEU A 468 -3.80 -5.49 -4.60
CA LEU A 468 -4.01 -5.25 -6.03
C LEU A 468 -2.82 -5.71 -6.87
N HIS A 469 -1.60 -5.52 -6.35
CA HIS A 469 -0.36 -5.91 -7.02
C HIS A 469 0.34 -7.07 -6.29
N SER A 470 -0.42 -8.10 -5.95
CA SER A 470 0.05 -9.22 -5.11
C SER A 470 1.24 -9.98 -5.69
N SER A 471 1.38 -10.05 -7.02
CA SER A 471 2.53 -10.66 -7.68
C SER A 471 3.83 -9.88 -7.43
N GLN A 472 3.75 -8.56 -7.28
CA GLN A 472 4.89 -7.70 -7.01
C GLN A 472 5.26 -7.70 -5.52
N PHE A 473 4.25 -7.67 -4.65
CA PHE A 473 4.42 -7.58 -3.20
C PHE A 473 4.32 -8.93 -2.47
N GLY A 474 4.54 -10.02 -3.19
CA GLY A 474 4.31 -11.38 -2.70
C GLY A 474 5.11 -11.73 -1.44
N GLN A 475 6.32 -11.21 -1.29
CA GLN A 475 7.17 -11.47 -0.12
C GLN A 475 6.63 -10.79 1.14
N LEU A 476 5.90 -9.68 0.99
CA LEU A 476 5.22 -9.01 2.09
C LEU A 476 3.90 -9.69 2.45
N LEU A 477 3.27 -10.38 1.49
CA LEU A 477 1.94 -10.99 1.67
C LEU A 477 2.00 -12.46 2.08
N VAL A 478 3.00 -13.21 1.68
CA VAL A 478 3.06 -14.65 1.95
C VAL A 478 4.35 -15.02 2.67
N ASN A 479 4.24 -15.88 3.68
CA ASN A 479 5.40 -16.45 4.33
C ASN A 479 6.02 -17.53 3.43
N LEU A 480 7.11 -17.19 2.75
CA LEU A 480 7.83 -18.14 1.87
C LEU A 480 8.60 -19.23 2.64
N TYR A 481 8.72 -19.08 3.96
CA TYR A 481 9.46 -20.00 4.83
C TYR A 481 8.53 -20.95 5.59
N ASP A 482 7.23 -20.85 5.35
CA ASP A 482 6.25 -21.72 5.98
C ASP A 482 6.48 -23.18 5.56
N VAL A 483 6.65 -24.05 6.55
CA VAL A 483 6.92 -25.48 6.34
C VAL A 483 5.60 -26.28 6.25
N ASP A 484 4.48 -25.69 6.69
CA ASP A 484 3.20 -26.37 6.89
C ASP A 484 2.21 -26.23 5.71
N ILE A 485 2.70 -25.86 4.52
CA ILE A 485 1.87 -25.70 3.30
C ILE A 485 1.05 -26.99 2.99
N PHE A 486 1.47 -28.15 3.50
CA PHE A 486 0.81 -29.44 3.27
C PHE A 486 -0.13 -29.92 4.39
N GLU A 487 -0.10 -29.35 5.59
CA GLU A 487 -1.12 -29.66 6.61
C GLU A 487 -2.40 -28.85 6.37
N ASP A 488 -2.26 -27.65 5.79
CA ASP A 488 -3.37 -26.72 5.51
C ASP A 488 -4.29 -27.15 4.33
N ILE A 489 -4.06 -28.28 3.64
CA ILE A 489 -4.96 -28.83 2.59
C ILE A 489 -5.97 -29.84 3.18
N GLN A 490 -5.77 -30.31 4.41
CA GLN A 490 -6.62 -31.35 5.02
C GLN A 490 -7.75 -30.82 5.91
N GLU A 491 -7.84 -29.51 6.14
CA GLU A 491 -8.88 -28.89 6.98
C GLU A 491 -9.94 -28.07 6.21
N ASP A 492 -9.99 -28.18 4.87
CA ASP A 492 -11.09 -27.62 4.05
C ASP A 492 -12.21 -28.64 3.77
#